data_AF-A0AA85JR11-F1
#
_entry.id   AF-A0AA85JR11-F1
#
_cell.length_a   1.000
_cell.length_b   1.000
_cell.length_c   1.000
_cell.angle_alpha   90.00
_cell.angle_beta   90.00
_cell.angle_gamma   90.00
#
_symmetry.space_group_name_H-M   'P 1'
#
loop_
_entity.id
_entity.type
_entity.pdbx_description
1 polymer ?
#
loop_
_entity_poly.entity_id
_entity_poly.type
_entity_poly.pdbx_seq_one_letter_code
_entity_poly.pdbx_strand_id
1 'polypeptide(L)'
;MYAYCLKIFPILSNLLQHKRCIHLKQTIFQYLSVLSFVLTFVFCATTCWLIWIYSIIKLFKLSYTIGNELMKNEELMNNPYEIINHEEVMHSVKHFSALFIFITTYWIYWRIDKGAEEKGSHPKKFIRNLIIWKYLASYFPIKLVLSELCNSDTHGQHQTEVNTTSSNETSDNNHDCSINRRELACVKELFPTTKNYLVGYHPHGIFGIGSFVNFLTEANQFSAKFPGITPWVATLEINFKAPFHRDLFLRFNLVAATYKGISYLLDPEQCGNTGNFVVVVLGGAPEALDSRPGKYVFHTNRRYGFFKLAMLTGSDLVPCVSFGEPNMYKQVHNPEGSWLRRFQNRFTEMATFSPPLFYANCLIPYRTSVNTVIGRPIPCKKNLNPTREEVSMLKELYLKELQNLYNKYKPIYDPDSELTYV
;
A
#
# COMPACT_ATOMS: atom_id res chain seq x y z
N MET A 1 24.80 18.57 -16.68
CA MET A 1 23.95 18.13 -15.55
C MET A 1 24.56 18.49 -14.19
N TYR A 2 25.77 18.01 -13.86
CA TYR A 2 26.47 18.32 -12.60
C TYR A 2 26.66 19.84 -12.33
N ALA A 3 27.05 20.61 -13.35
CA ALA A 3 27.19 22.07 -13.24
C ALA A 3 25.88 22.83 -12.97
N TYR A 4 24.73 22.27 -13.37
CA TYR A 4 23.41 22.84 -13.07
C TYR A 4 22.97 22.47 -11.64
N CYS A 5 23.22 21.23 -11.20
CA CYS A 5 22.96 20.82 -9.82
C CYS A 5 23.72 21.68 -8.81
N LEU A 6 25.00 22.01 -9.08
CA LEU A 6 25.81 22.88 -8.22
C LEU A 6 25.33 24.34 -8.17
N LYS A 7 24.65 24.83 -9.21
CA LYS A 7 24.04 26.18 -9.23
C LYS A 7 22.66 26.21 -8.58
N ILE A 8 21.91 25.11 -8.69
CA ILE A 8 20.55 24.98 -8.17
C ILE A 8 20.56 24.70 -6.65
N PHE A 9 21.55 23.93 -6.16
CA PHE A 9 21.62 23.52 -4.75
C PHE A 9 21.72 24.69 -3.74
N PRO A 10 22.53 25.75 -3.97
CA PRO A 10 22.56 26.92 -3.08
C PRO A 10 21.26 27.73 -3.11
N ILE A 11 20.62 27.82 -4.29
CA ILE A 11 19.35 28.52 -4.48
C ILE A 11 18.23 27.79 -3.74
N LEU A 12 18.13 26.47 -3.91
CA LEU A 12 17.19 25.63 -3.17
C LEU A 12 17.49 25.66 -1.67
N SER A 13 18.75 25.60 -1.24
CA SER A 13 19.13 25.68 0.17
C SER A 13 18.67 27.01 0.81
N ASN A 14 18.90 28.15 0.14
CA ASN A 14 18.43 29.46 0.60
C ASN A 14 16.89 29.57 0.62
N LEU A 15 16.20 29.07 -0.41
CA LEU A 15 14.73 28.98 -0.44
C LEU A 15 14.18 28.07 0.67
N LEU A 16 14.88 26.97 0.96
CA LEU A 16 14.56 26.02 2.02
C LEU A 16 14.90 26.53 3.42
N GLN A 17 15.67 27.62 3.58
CA GLN A 17 15.96 28.23 4.89
C GLN A 17 15.06 29.43 5.21
N HIS A 18 14.51 30.11 4.21
CA HIS A 18 13.69 31.31 4.44
C HIS A 18 12.34 30.97 5.11
N LYS A 19 12.01 31.65 6.22
CA LYS A 19 10.73 31.49 6.95
C LYS A 19 9.49 31.90 6.11
N ARG A 20 9.67 32.73 5.08
CA ARG A 20 8.59 33.15 4.16
C ARG A 20 8.20 32.09 3.13
N CYS A 21 8.95 31.00 3.02
CA CYS A 21 8.73 29.96 2.01
C CYS A 21 8.13 28.67 2.59
N ILE A 22 7.56 28.69 3.80
CA ILE A 22 7.04 27.48 4.47
C ILE A 22 6.04 26.72 3.59
N HIS A 23 5.07 27.41 2.97
CA HIS A 23 4.11 26.79 2.06
C HIS A 23 4.79 26.19 0.83
N LEU A 24 5.74 26.91 0.21
CA LEU A 24 6.48 26.38 -0.94
C LEU A 24 7.27 25.11 -0.59
N LYS A 25 7.95 25.08 0.57
CA LYS A 25 8.65 23.88 1.06
C LYS A 25 7.68 22.73 1.24
N GLN A 26 6.55 22.98 1.89
CA GLN A 26 5.52 21.96 2.11
C GLN A 26 5.00 21.41 0.79
N THR A 27 4.71 22.26 -0.19
CA THR A 27 4.29 21.85 -1.53
C THR A 27 5.36 21.01 -2.22
N ILE A 28 6.63 21.43 -2.21
CA ILE A 28 7.73 20.66 -2.81
C ILE A 28 7.85 19.28 -2.16
N PHE A 29 7.84 19.20 -0.82
CA PHE A 29 7.92 17.92 -0.12
C PHE A 29 6.70 17.04 -0.37
N GLN A 30 5.50 17.60 -0.51
CA GLN A 30 4.31 16.87 -0.94
C GLN A 30 4.50 16.24 -2.33
N TYR A 31 4.92 17.01 -3.32
CA TYR A 31 5.17 16.51 -4.67
C TYR A 31 6.29 15.45 -4.71
N LEU A 32 7.40 15.67 -4.00
CA LEU A 32 8.49 14.70 -3.91
C LEU A 32 8.03 13.40 -3.24
N SER A 33 7.17 13.49 -2.21
CA SER A 33 6.63 12.31 -1.52
C SER A 33 5.72 11.50 -2.44
N VAL A 34 4.84 12.17 -3.19
CA VAL A 34 3.95 11.55 -4.18
C VAL A 34 4.75 10.91 -5.30
N LEU A 35 5.72 11.62 -5.87
CA LEU A 35 6.57 11.11 -6.92
C LEU A 35 7.37 9.89 -6.43
N SER A 36 7.97 9.97 -5.24
CA SER A 36 8.70 8.85 -4.64
C SER A 36 7.80 7.63 -4.41
N PHE A 37 6.54 7.84 -4.01
CA PHE A 37 5.57 6.76 -3.84
C PHE A 37 5.27 6.08 -5.19
N VAL A 38 4.86 6.86 -6.21
CA VAL A 38 4.54 6.34 -7.54
C VAL A 38 5.74 5.64 -8.18
N LEU A 39 6.94 6.24 -8.10
CA LEU A 39 8.14 5.65 -8.66
C LEU A 39 8.51 4.32 -7.99
N THR A 40 8.32 4.21 -6.67
CA THR A 40 8.54 2.93 -5.96
C THR A 40 7.63 1.84 -6.52
N PHE A 41 6.33 2.11 -6.68
CA PHE A 41 5.39 1.09 -7.17
C PHE A 41 5.54 0.78 -8.67
N VAL A 42 5.90 1.75 -9.50
CA VAL A 42 6.00 1.56 -10.96
C VAL A 42 7.36 0.98 -11.38
N PHE A 43 8.46 1.44 -10.77
CA PHE A 43 9.81 1.17 -11.28
C PHE A 43 10.68 0.33 -10.35
N CYS A 44 10.33 0.15 -9.07
CA CYS A 44 11.26 -0.53 -8.15
C CYS A 44 11.44 -2.01 -8.49
N ALA A 45 10.41 -2.69 -9.01
CA ALA A 45 10.57 -4.05 -9.51
C ALA A 45 11.52 -4.12 -10.72
N THR A 46 11.44 -3.17 -11.65
CA THR A 46 12.25 -3.17 -12.87
C THR A 46 13.70 -2.79 -12.61
N THR A 47 13.98 -1.85 -11.71
CA THR A 47 15.35 -1.47 -11.33
C THR A 47 16.12 -2.62 -10.70
N CYS A 48 15.44 -3.52 -9.99
CA CYS A 48 16.08 -4.69 -9.37
C CYS A 48 16.53 -5.72 -10.41
N TRP A 49 15.81 -5.85 -11.53
CA TRP A 49 16.26 -6.66 -12.67
C TRP A 49 17.46 -6.04 -13.39
N LEU A 50 17.61 -4.71 -13.40
CA LEU A 50 18.78 -4.05 -13.98
C LEU A 50 20.07 -4.42 -13.24
N ILE A 51 20.03 -4.62 -11.92
CA ILE A 51 21.20 -5.09 -11.14
C ILE A 51 21.60 -6.50 -11.57
N TRP A 52 20.63 -7.39 -11.77
CA TRP A 52 20.87 -8.74 -12.29
C TRP A 52 21.45 -8.72 -13.70
N ILE A 53 20.86 -7.93 -14.61
CA ILE A 53 21.35 -7.75 -15.99
C ILE A 53 22.76 -7.19 -15.98
N TYR A 54 23.03 -6.17 -15.15
CA TYR A 54 24.37 -5.58 -14.99
C TYR A 54 25.40 -6.62 -14.54
N SER A 55 25.02 -7.50 -13.62
CA SER A 55 25.90 -8.57 -13.13
C SER A 55 26.21 -9.60 -14.22
N ILE A 56 25.22 -9.95 -15.05
CA ILE A 56 25.41 -10.80 -16.25
C ILE A 56 26.32 -10.12 -17.26
N ILE A 57 26.14 -8.82 -17.52
CA ILE A 57 27.02 -8.05 -18.41
C ILE A 57 28.47 -8.06 -17.89
N LYS A 58 28.67 -7.94 -16.58
CA LYS A 58 30.01 -8.02 -15.97
C LYS A 58 30.63 -9.40 -16.11
N LEU A 59 29.83 -10.46 -16.00
CA LEU A 59 30.29 -11.83 -16.27
C LEU A 59 30.75 -11.98 -17.73
N PHE A 60 29.93 -11.57 -18.70
CA PHE A 60 30.30 -11.62 -20.11
C PHE A 60 31.53 -10.76 -20.42
N LYS A 61 31.64 -9.57 -19.83
CA LYS A 61 32.82 -8.71 -19.97
C LYS A 61 34.07 -9.40 -19.43
N LEU A 62 33.99 -10.05 -18.26
CA LEU A 62 35.09 -10.81 -17.70
C LEU A 62 35.51 -11.96 -18.63
N SER A 63 34.55 -12.75 -19.11
CA SER A 63 34.83 -13.85 -20.06
C SER A 63 35.46 -13.35 -21.37
N TYR A 64 34.96 -12.23 -21.89
CA TYR A 64 35.51 -11.60 -23.10
C TYR A 64 36.94 -11.10 -22.89
N THR A 65 37.21 -10.37 -21.79
CA THR A 65 38.55 -9.87 -21.47
C THR A 65 39.53 -11.03 -21.32
N ILE A 66 39.15 -12.09 -20.60
CA ILE A 66 39.98 -13.30 -20.48
C ILE A 66 40.26 -13.91 -21.86
N GLY A 67 39.23 -14.13 -22.69
CA GLY A 67 39.40 -14.74 -24.00
C GLY A 67 40.23 -13.88 -24.97
N ASN A 68 40.05 -12.56 -24.94
CA ASN A 68 40.80 -11.62 -25.78
C ASN A 68 42.29 -11.58 -25.42
N GLU A 69 42.62 -11.55 -24.13
CA GLU A 69 44.02 -11.56 -23.69
C GLU A 69 44.71 -12.89 -23.97
N LEU A 70 44.00 -14.02 -23.77
CA LEU A 70 44.52 -15.34 -24.16
C LEU A 70 44.82 -15.41 -25.66
N MET A 71 43.92 -14.91 -26.52
CA MET A 71 44.11 -14.97 -27.97
C MET A 71 45.20 -14.04 -28.51
N LYS A 72 45.52 -12.94 -27.81
CA LYS A 72 46.48 -11.93 -28.29
C LYS A 72 47.91 -12.14 -27.81
N ASN A 73 48.10 -12.79 -26.66
CA ASN A 73 49.41 -13.03 -26.07
C ASN A 73 49.82 -14.50 -26.23
N GLU A 74 50.73 -14.79 -27.15
CA GLU A 74 51.33 -16.13 -27.31
C GLU A 74 51.97 -16.64 -26.01
N GLU A 75 52.53 -15.74 -25.20
CA GLU A 75 53.10 -16.06 -23.90
C GLU A 75 52.03 -16.57 -22.91
N LEU A 76 50.84 -15.96 -22.91
CA LEU A 76 49.70 -16.43 -22.12
C LEU A 76 49.12 -17.74 -22.66
N MET A 77 49.17 -17.98 -23.97
CA MET A 77 48.75 -19.28 -24.54
C MET A 77 49.65 -20.41 -24.08
N ASN A 78 50.95 -20.15 -23.97
CA ASN A 78 51.95 -21.13 -23.53
C ASN A 78 52.01 -21.26 -22.01
N ASN A 79 51.71 -20.19 -21.26
CA ASN A 79 51.62 -20.18 -19.81
C ASN A 79 50.37 -19.43 -19.32
N PRO A 80 49.19 -20.07 -19.29
CA PRO A 80 47.93 -19.43 -18.89
C PRO A 80 47.90 -18.89 -17.46
N TYR A 81 48.82 -19.31 -16.59
CA TYR A 81 48.86 -18.85 -15.19
C TYR A 81 49.23 -17.37 -15.05
N GLU A 82 49.95 -16.79 -16.03
CA GLU A 82 50.31 -15.36 -16.03
C GLU A 82 49.10 -14.43 -16.18
N ILE A 83 47.93 -14.96 -16.57
CA ILE A 83 46.70 -14.18 -16.70
C ILE A 83 46.26 -13.50 -15.39
N ILE A 84 46.66 -14.07 -14.25
CA ILE A 84 46.37 -13.56 -12.91
C ILE A 84 47.19 -12.30 -12.61
N ASN A 85 48.29 -12.06 -13.33
CA ASN A 85 49.10 -10.86 -13.18
C ASN A 85 48.66 -9.73 -14.13
N HIS A 86 47.77 -10.02 -15.08
CA HIS A 86 47.30 -9.04 -16.05
C HIS A 86 46.31 -8.05 -15.43
N GLU A 87 46.64 -6.76 -15.46
CA GLU A 87 45.92 -5.70 -14.74
C GLU A 87 44.44 -5.61 -15.17
N GLU A 88 44.16 -5.67 -16.47
CA GLU A 88 42.78 -5.57 -16.98
C GLU A 88 41.89 -6.76 -16.58
N VAL A 89 42.47 -7.96 -16.56
CA VAL A 89 41.78 -9.19 -16.14
C VAL A 89 41.50 -9.09 -14.65
N MET A 90 42.50 -8.75 -13.84
CA MET A 90 42.33 -8.63 -12.39
C MET A 90 41.38 -7.52 -11.97
N HIS A 91 41.36 -6.39 -12.69
CA HIS A 91 40.36 -5.36 -12.49
C HIS A 91 38.95 -5.93 -12.76
N SER A 92 38.74 -6.64 -13.87
CA SER A 92 37.47 -7.27 -14.21
C SER A 92 37.05 -8.34 -13.19
N VAL A 93 38.00 -9.15 -12.71
CA VAL A 93 37.80 -10.15 -11.65
C VAL A 93 37.35 -9.47 -10.35
N LYS A 94 38.00 -8.39 -9.90
CA LYS A 94 37.62 -7.67 -8.67
C LYS A 94 36.19 -7.13 -8.72
N HIS A 95 35.78 -6.52 -9.84
CA HIS A 95 34.43 -6.01 -10.01
C HIS A 95 33.39 -7.13 -10.03
N PHE A 96 33.67 -8.22 -10.75
CA PHE A 96 32.77 -9.36 -10.81
C PHE A 96 32.67 -10.08 -9.47
N SER A 97 33.78 -10.33 -8.78
CA SER A 97 33.81 -11.04 -7.50
C SER A 97 33.10 -10.27 -6.40
N ALA A 98 33.26 -8.94 -6.34
CA ALA A 98 32.53 -8.10 -5.39
C ALA A 98 31.01 -8.19 -5.59
N LEU A 99 30.54 -8.10 -6.85
CA LEU A 99 29.12 -8.25 -7.18
C LEU A 99 28.62 -9.67 -6.91
N PHE A 100 29.42 -10.68 -7.24
CA PHE A 100 29.08 -12.08 -7.05
C PHE A 100 28.92 -12.43 -5.57
N ILE A 101 29.83 -11.96 -4.71
CA ILE A 101 29.74 -12.13 -3.25
C ILE A 101 28.44 -11.47 -2.75
N PHE A 102 28.20 -10.21 -3.12
CA PHE A 102 26.99 -9.49 -2.71
C PHE A 102 25.69 -10.22 -3.11
N ILE A 103 25.58 -10.65 -4.37
CA ILE A 103 24.41 -11.38 -4.89
C ILE A 103 24.27 -12.73 -4.20
N THR A 104 25.36 -13.46 -4.00
CA THR A 104 25.34 -14.78 -3.37
C THR A 104 24.89 -14.67 -1.91
N THR A 105 25.45 -13.74 -1.14
CA THR A 105 25.03 -13.47 0.24
C THR A 105 23.56 -13.07 0.31
N TYR A 106 23.11 -12.19 -0.60
CA TYR A 106 21.71 -11.80 -0.68
C TYR A 106 20.79 -12.97 -1.03
N TRP A 107 21.20 -13.83 -1.96
CA TRP A 107 20.43 -15.00 -2.37
C TRP A 107 20.32 -16.03 -1.23
N ILE A 108 21.39 -16.25 -0.47
CA ILE A 108 21.36 -17.08 0.75
C ILE A 108 20.36 -16.49 1.75
N TYR A 109 20.43 -15.19 2.03
CA TYR A 109 19.45 -14.49 2.89
C TYR A 109 18.01 -14.71 2.40
N TRP A 110 17.75 -14.48 1.12
CA TRP A 110 16.42 -14.66 0.51
C TRP A 110 15.91 -16.10 0.65
N ARG A 111 16.79 -17.09 0.50
CA ARG A 111 16.41 -18.52 0.62
C ARG A 111 16.05 -18.88 2.06
N ILE A 112 16.78 -18.34 3.04
CA ILE A 112 16.47 -18.50 4.46
C ILE A 112 15.14 -17.82 4.80
N ASP A 113 14.91 -16.63 4.24
CA ASP A 113 13.71 -15.82 4.51
C ASP A 113 12.49 -16.17 3.62
N LYS A 114 12.57 -17.28 2.88
CA LYS A 114 11.54 -17.68 1.91
C LYS A 114 10.19 -17.92 2.61
N GLY A 115 9.13 -17.28 2.10
CA GLY A 115 7.78 -17.43 2.63
C GLY A 115 7.45 -16.47 3.78
N ALA A 116 8.35 -15.54 4.14
CA ALA A 116 8.03 -14.48 5.11
C ALA A 116 6.79 -13.66 4.71
N GLU A 117 6.54 -13.52 3.40
CA GLU A 117 5.34 -12.85 2.87
C GLU A 117 4.02 -13.53 3.25
N GLU A 118 4.04 -14.81 3.63
CA GLU A 118 2.86 -15.56 4.09
C GLU A 118 2.83 -15.81 5.61
N LYS A 119 3.87 -15.38 6.35
CA LYS A 119 4.05 -15.68 7.78
C LYS A 119 4.23 -14.43 8.64
N GLY A 120 3.61 -13.32 8.24
CA GLY A 120 3.59 -12.10 9.06
C GLY A 120 4.80 -11.17 8.88
N SER A 121 5.60 -11.30 7.81
CA SER A 121 6.54 -10.25 7.40
C SER A 121 7.60 -9.87 8.47
N HIS A 122 8.31 -8.74 8.28
CA HIS A 122 9.34 -8.20 9.20
C HIS A 122 9.12 -6.72 9.54
N PRO A 123 7.93 -6.35 10.06
CA PRO A 123 7.53 -4.95 10.17
C PRO A 123 8.49 -4.13 11.06
N LYS A 124 8.79 -2.91 10.62
CA LYS A 124 9.64 -1.96 11.36
C LYS A 124 8.86 -0.71 11.70
N LYS A 125 8.66 -0.49 13.01
CA LYS A 125 7.89 0.66 13.54
C LYS A 125 8.37 2.01 13.00
N PHE A 126 9.68 2.22 12.88
CA PHE A 126 10.22 3.50 12.41
C PHE A 126 9.81 3.81 10.96
N ILE A 127 9.68 2.79 10.10
CA ILE A 127 9.26 2.99 8.71
C ILE A 127 7.84 3.54 8.66
N ARG A 128 6.93 3.03 9.50
CA ARG A 128 5.56 3.52 9.59
C ARG A 128 5.48 5.00 10.03
N ASN A 129 6.51 5.51 10.69
CA ASN A 129 6.56 6.86 11.28
C ASN A 129 7.35 7.89 10.45
N LEU A 130 7.79 7.54 9.24
CA LEU A 130 8.54 8.48 8.38
C LEU A 130 7.68 9.71 8.02
N ILE A 131 8.31 10.89 8.02
CA ILE A 131 7.63 12.17 7.76
C ILE A 131 7.06 12.25 6.33
N ILE A 132 7.63 11.51 5.39
CA ILE A 132 7.16 11.41 4.00
C ILE A 132 5.68 11.02 3.92
N TRP A 133 5.18 10.20 4.86
CA TRP A 133 3.78 9.79 4.90
C TRP A 133 2.84 10.93 5.29
N LYS A 134 3.30 11.86 6.16
CA LYS A 134 2.52 13.05 6.51
C LYS A 134 2.37 13.99 5.32
N TYR A 135 3.43 14.14 4.51
CA TYR A 135 3.35 14.91 3.27
C TYR A 135 2.43 14.23 2.25
N LEU A 136 2.50 12.91 2.09
CA LEU A 136 1.60 12.17 1.21
C LEU A 136 0.13 12.31 1.64
N ALA A 137 -0.15 12.15 2.94
CA ALA A 137 -1.49 12.36 3.51
C ALA A 137 -1.99 13.79 3.31
N SER A 138 -1.11 14.79 3.43
CA SER A 138 -1.46 16.20 3.22
C SER A 138 -1.69 16.57 1.75
N TYR A 139 -1.04 15.85 0.81
CA TYR A 139 -1.25 16.07 -0.62
C TYR A 139 -2.65 15.60 -1.02
N PHE A 140 -3.10 14.41 -0.60
CA PHE A 140 -4.43 13.87 -0.94
C PHE A 140 -5.50 14.03 0.15
N PRO A 141 -5.41 15.07 1.01
CA PRO A 141 -6.06 15.12 2.33
C PRO A 141 -6.62 13.79 2.85
N ILE A 142 -5.73 12.82 3.12
CA ILE A 142 -6.14 11.44 3.44
C ILE A 142 -6.60 11.39 4.89
N LYS A 143 -7.79 10.86 5.14
CA LYS A 143 -8.34 10.68 6.49
C LYS A 143 -8.81 9.26 6.71
N LEU A 144 -8.67 8.81 7.96
CA LEU A 144 -9.25 7.59 8.49
C LEU A 144 -10.39 7.94 9.44
N VAL A 145 -11.60 7.50 9.12
CA VAL A 145 -12.86 7.87 9.78
C VAL A 145 -13.50 6.60 10.33
N LEU A 146 -13.98 6.63 11.57
CA LEU A 146 -14.75 5.54 12.16
C LEU A 146 -16.24 5.91 12.17
N SER A 147 -17.08 5.03 11.64
CA SER A 147 -18.49 5.37 11.36
C SER A 147 -19.34 5.67 12.60
N GLU A 148 -18.99 5.08 13.74
CA GLU A 148 -19.74 5.16 15.00
C GLU A 148 -19.43 6.41 15.83
N LEU A 149 -18.21 6.96 15.70
CA LEU A 149 -17.81 8.15 16.46
C LEU A 149 -18.44 9.44 15.91
N CYS A 150 -18.81 9.46 14.63
CA CYS A 150 -19.48 10.62 14.04
C CYS A 150 -20.94 10.82 14.51
N ASN A 151 -21.51 9.90 15.30
CA ASN A 151 -22.88 10.05 15.82
C ASN A 151 -22.95 10.81 17.16
N SER A 152 -21.82 11.04 17.85
CA SER A 152 -21.83 11.68 19.19
C SER A 152 -21.86 13.20 19.19
N ASP A 153 -21.61 13.86 18.04
CA ASP A 153 -21.55 15.32 17.97
C ASP A 153 -22.92 15.99 17.70
N THR A 154 -23.97 15.21 17.40
CA THR A 154 -25.30 15.74 17.02
C THR A 154 -26.30 15.90 18.16
N HIS A 155 -25.94 15.60 19.42
CA HIS A 155 -26.86 15.73 20.57
C HIS A 155 -26.47 16.79 21.63
N GLY A 156 -25.55 17.70 21.30
CA GLY A 156 -25.04 18.72 22.23
C GLY A 156 -25.67 20.12 22.15
N GLN A 157 -26.72 20.35 21.36
CA GLN A 157 -27.40 21.64 21.31
C GLN A 157 -28.77 21.57 22.01
N HIS A 158 -28.77 21.72 23.32
CA HIS A 158 -29.93 22.23 24.05
C HIS A 158 -29.49 23.05 25.28
N GLN A 159 -29.71 24.36 25.18
CA GLN A 159 -30.05 25.32 26.24
C GLN A 159 -29.19 25.36 27.52
N THR A 160 -28.35 26.40 27.63
CA THR A 160 -28.41 27.30 28.80
C THR A 160 -27.88 28.69 28.40
N GLU A 161 -28.76 29.68 28.44
CA GLU A 161 -28.42 31.10 28.43
C GLU A 161 -27.79 31.49 29.78
N VAL A 162 -26.56 32.01 29.79
CA VAL A 162 -26.08 33.01 30.77
C VAL A 162 -25.03 33.91 30.09
N ASN A 163 -25.18 35.21 30.29
CA ASN A 163 -24.48 36.34 29.68
C ASN A 163 -22.97 36.50 30.00
N THR A 164 -22.31 37.27 29.11
CA THR A 164 -21.07 38.10 29.27
C THR A 164 -19.75 37.34 29.49
N THR A 165 -18.66 37.56 28.74
CA THR A 165 -18.03 38.82 28.29
C THR A 165 -17.05 38.54 27.15
N SER A 166 -16.78 39.54 26.32
CA SER A 166 -15.91 39.52 25.14
C SER A 166 -14.43 39.19 25.42
N SER A 167 -13.85 38.32 24.58
CA SER A 167 -12.48 38.50 24.09
C SER A 167 -12.33 37.85 22.72
N ASN A 168 -11.96 38.68 21.74
CA ASN A 168 -11.60 38.30 20.38
C ASN A 168 -10.29 37.50 20.39
N GLU A 169 -10.31 36.24 19.99
CA GLU A 169 -9.12 35.59 19.42
C GLU A 169 -9.51 34.71 18.22
N THR A 170 -8.69 34.84 17.19
CA THR A 170 -8.82 34.40 15.81
C THR A 170 -8.91 32.88 15.66
N SER A 171 -9.84 32.47 14.80
CA SER A 171 -10.08 31.11 14.33
C SER A 171 -8.89 30.52 13.57
N ASP A 172 -8.19 29.59 14.20
CA ASP A 172 -7.32 28.62 13.54
C ASP A 172 -8.05 27.26 13.49
N ASN A 173 -8.70 26.97 12.37
CA ASN A 173 -9.39 25.70 12.11
C ASN A 173 -8.37 24.60 11.80
N ASN A 174 -7.68 24.10 12.84
CA ASN A 174 -6.96 22.85 12.80
C ASN A 174 -7.80 21.78 13.51
N HIS A 175 -8.71 21.13 12.77
CA HIS A 175 -9.36 19.90 13.23
C HIS A 175 -8.35 18.74 13.19
N ASP A 176 -7.39 18.77 14.12
CA ASP A 176 -6.68 17.57 14.55
C ASP A 176 -7.64 16.83 15.49
N CYS A 177 -8.33 15.81 14.98
CA CYS A 177 -9.29 15.02 15.75
C CYS A 177 -8.51 14.16 16.75
N SER A 178 -8.13 14.74 17.89
CA SER A 178 -7.66 13.99 19.05
C SER A 178 -8.85 13.19 19.57
N ILE A 179 -8.83 11.87 19.36
CA ILE A 179 -9.86 10.98 19.88
C ILE A 179 -9.96 11.16 21.39
N ASN A 180 -11.14 11.54 21.87
CA ASN A 180 -11.36 11.77 23.29
C ASN A 180 -11.49 10.43 24.04
N ARG A 181 -11.41 10.47 25.39
CA ARG A 181 -11.43 9.25 26.21
C ARG A 181 -12.66 8.37 26.00
N ARG A 182 -13.83 8.97 25.71
CA ARG A 182 -15.09 8.23 25.51
C ARG A 182 -15.10 7.54 24.15
N GLU A 183 -14.67 8.25 23.11
CA GLU A 183 -14.51 7.67 21.77
C GLU A 183 -13.52 6.50 21.80
N LEU A 184 -12.39 6.66 22.50
CA LEU A 184 -11.41 5.58 22.67
C LEU A 184 -11.99 4.35 23.38
N ALA A 185 -12.85 4.55 24.37
CA ALA A 185 -13.53 3.46 25.06
C ALA A 185 -14.50 2.73 24.10
N CYS A 186 -15.27 3.48 23.31
CA CYS A 186 -16.15 2.93 22.28
C CYS A 186 -15.36 2.11 21.24
N VAL A 187 -14.19 2.59 20.79
CA VAL A 187 -13.35 1.82 19.88
C VAL A 187 -12.87 0.51 20.50
N LYS A 188 -12.44 0.52 21.76
CA LYS A 188 -11.98 -0.70 22.45
C LYS A 188 -13.11 -1.72 22.64
N GLU A 189 -14.33 -1.25 22.82
CA GLU A 189 -15.53 -2.10 22.92
C GLU A 189 -15.91 -2.69 21.56
N LEU A 190 -15.88 -1.88 20.50
CA LEU A 190 -16.17 -2.33 19.14
C LEU A 190 -15.06 -3.25 18.58
N PHE A 191 -13.81 -2.95 18.88
CA PHE A 191 -12.62 -3.66 18.39
C PHE A 191 -11.78 -4.24 19.55
N PRO A 192 -12.30 -5.23 20.30
CA PRO A 192 -11.52 -5.90 21.34
C PRO A 192 -10.27 -6.58 20.77
N THR A 193 -9.13 -6.42 21.45
CA THR A 193 -7.82 -6.97 21.03
C THR A 193 -7.75 -8.49 21.10
N THR A 194 -8.76 -9.15 21.67
CA THR A 194 -8.89 -10.62 21.74
C THR A 194 -9.39 -11.24 20.43
N LYS A 195 -9.88 -10.42 19.49
CA LYS A 195 -10.41 -10.88 18.20
C LYS A 195 -9.53 -10.43 17.04
N ASN A 196 -9.66 -11.14 15.93
CA ASN A 196 -9.09 -10.76 14.64
C ASN A 196 -10.20 -10.23 13.72
N TYR A 197 -9.82 -9.35 12.81
CA TYR A 197 -10.73 -8.65 11.90
C TYR A 197 -10.31 -8.88 10.46
N LEU A 198 -11.25 -9.31 9.64
CA LEU A 198 -11.05 -9.43 8.20
C LEU A 198 -11.81 -8.28 7.51
N VAL A 199 -11.05 -7.33 6.97
CA VAL A 199 -11.56 -6.02 6.55
C VAL A 199 -11.60 -5.98 5.04
N GLY A 200 -12.79 -5.79 4.47
CA GLY A 200 -12.93 -5.60 3.02
C GLY A 200 -12.86 -4.12 2.69
N TYR A 201 -11.79 -3.71 2.02
CA TYR A 201 -11.56 -2.34 1.56
C TYR A 201 -12.09 -2.14 0.14
N HIS A 202 -12.91 -1.11 -0.04
CA HIS A 202 -13.57 -0.79 -1.31
C HIS A 202 -13.53 0.72 -1.59
N PRO A 203 -13.38 1.18 -2.84
CA PRO A 203 -12.89 0.42 -3.99
C PRO A 203 -11.34 0.35 -3.99
N HIS A 204 -10.77 -0.48 -4.85
CA HIS A 204 -9.31 -0.63 -5.01
C HIS A 204 -8.59 0.66 -5.43
N GLY A 205 -9.21 1.45 -6.31
CA GLY A 205 -8.50 2.51 -7.03
C GLY A 205 -7.42 1.92 -7.97
N ILE A 206 -6.47 2.74 -8.43
CA ILE A 206 -5.34 2.24 -9.23
C ILE A 206 -4.24 1.66 -8.34
N PHE A 207 -3.79 2.41 -7.33
CA PHE A 207 -2.66 2.03 -6.45
C PHE A 207 -3.06 1.82 -4.98
N GLY A 208 -4.30 2.09 -4.58
CA GLY A 208 -4.73 1.96 -3.19
C GLY A 208 -3.92 2.82 -2.21
N ILE A 209 -3.63 4.07 -2.59
CA ILE A 209 -2.87 5.04 -1.78
C ILE A 209 -3.55 5.27 -0.43
N GLY A 210 -4.88 5.36 -0.40
CA GLY A 210 -5.67 5.49 0.83
C GLY A 210 -5.45 4.32 1.78
N SER A 211 -5.45 3.09 1.26
CA SER A 211 -5.19 1.88 2.05
C SER A 211 -3.77 1.90 2.61
N PHE A 212 -2.78 2.20 1.77
CA PHE A 212 -1.38 2.25 2.20
C PHE A 212 -1.17 3.27 3.32
N VAL A 213 -1.63 4.52 3.12
CA VAL A 213 -1.39 5.59 4.09
C VAL A 213 -2.15 5.36 5.39
N ASN A 214 -3.41 4.91 5.32
CA ASN A 214 -4.23 4.72 6.52
C ASN A 214 -3.80 3.52 7.38
N PHE A 215 -3.36 2.42 6.77
CA PHE A 215 -3.12 1.17 7.50
C PHE A 215 -1.64 0.84 7.68
N LEU A 216 -0.78 1.18 6.71
CA LEU A 216 0.64 0.82 6.76
C LEU A 216 1.52 1.92 7.34
N THR A 217 0.98 3.11 7.61
CA THR A 217 1.73 4.25 8.16
C THR A 217 1.03 4.86 9.36
N GLU A 218 1.74 5.71 10.10
CA GLU A 218 1.19 6.50 11.22
C GLU A 218 0.80 7.92 10.80
N ALA A 219 0.70 8.21 9.48
CA ALA A 219 0.30 9.54 9.01
C ALA A 219 -1.07 9.97 9.56
N ASN A 220 -2.00 9.02 9.67
CA ASN A 220 -3.35 9.21 10.22
C ASN A 220 -3.54 8.54 11.59
N GLN A 221 -2.43 8.28 12.29
CA GLN A 221 -2.37 7.82 13.68
C GLN A 221 -3.16 6.53 13.95
N PHE A 222 -3.08 5.52 13.06
CA PHE A 222 -3.84 4.28 13.19
C PHE A 222 -3.70 3.65 14.59
N SER A 223 -2.47 3.58 15.13
CA SER A 223 -2.24 2.98 16.44
C SER A 223 -2.86 3.76 17.60
N ALA A 224 -3.07 5.07 17.46
CA ALA A 224 -3.82 5.86 18.43
C ALA A 224 -5.32 5.64 18.30
N LYS A 225 -5.82 5.48 17.07
CA LYS A 225 -7.24 5.24 16.78
C LYS A 225 -7.70 3.84 17.17
N PHE A 226 -6.86 2.83 17.00
CA PHE A 226 -7.14 1.43 17.34
C PHE A 226 -6.05 0.87 18.27
N PRO A 227 -6.06 1.23 19.57
CA PRO A 227 -5.02 0.79 20.50
C PRO A 227 -4.97 -0.73 20.64
N GLY A 228 -3.78 -1.30 20.48
CA GLY A 228 -3.57 -2.75 20.61
C GLY A 228 -4.00 -3.57 19.38
N ILE A 229 -4.51 -2.92 18.33
CA ILE A 229 -4.83 -3.55 17.06
C ILE A 229 -3.67 -3.35 16.08
N THR A 230 -3.28 -4.42 15.40
CA THR A 230 -2.20 -4.40 14.41
C THR A 230 -2.78 -4.41 12.99
N PRO A 231 -2.62 -3.33 12.21
CA PRO A 231 -3.10 -3.30 10.84
C PRO A 231 -2.19 -4.12 9.93
N TRP A 232 -2.79 -4.93 9.06
CA TRP A 232 -2.12 -5.65 7.99
C TRP A 232 -2.82 -5.32 6.67
N VAL A 233 -2.07 -5.17 5.58
CA VAL A 233 -2.67 -5.02 4.24
C VAL A 233 -2.22 -6.18 3.37
N ALA A 234 -3.19 -6.87 2.78
CA ALA A 234 -2.96 -7.93 1.82
C ALA A 234 -2.67 -7.32 0.44
N THR A 235 -1.55 -7.71 -0.16
CA THR A 235 -1.14 -7.27 -1.50
C THR A 235 -0.74 -8.45 -2.38
N LEU A 236 -0.66 -8.22 -3.69
CA LEU A 236 -0.34 -9.26 -4.67
C LEU A 236 0.99 -9.95 -4.36
N GLU A 237 1.03 -11.27 -4.45
CA GLU A 237 2.22 -12.08 -4.16
C GLU A 237 3.43 -11.68 -5.01
N ILE A 238 3.21 -11.20 -6.23
CA ILE A 238 4.27 -10.75 -7.15
C ILE A 238 5.09 -9.59 -6.58
N ASN A 239 4.50 -8.75 -5.71
CA ASN A 239 5.23 -7.65 -5.07
C ASN A 239 6.38 -8.16 -4.19
N PHE A 240 6.31 -9.42 -3.74
CA PHE A 240 7.32 -10.10 -2.95
C PHE A 240 8.31 -10.92 -3.79
N LYS A 241 8.31 -10.80 -5.13
CA LYS A 241 9.22 -11.58 -6.00
C LYS A 241 10.40 -10.76 -6.52
N ALA A 242 10.35 -9.44 -6.47
CA ALA A 242 11.46 -8.57 -6.87
C ALA A 242 12.47 -8.39 -5.71
N PRO A 243 13.78 -8.67 -5.92
CA PRO A 243 14.85 -8.37 -4.97
C PRO A 243 14.76 -6.94 -4.44
N PHE A 244 15.14 -6.68 -3.19
CA PHE A 244 15.14 -5.38 -2.48
C PHE A 244 13.76 -4.72 -2.30
N HIS A 245 12.92 -4.70 -3.34
CA HIS A 245 11.53 -4.27 -3.28
C HIS A 245 10.72 -5.14 -2.31
N ARG A 246 10.89 -6.47 -2.39
CA ARG A 246 10.34 -7.40 -1.40
C ARG A 246 10.72 -7.00 0.01
N ASP A 247 12.00 -6.71 0.25
CA ASP A 247 12.50 -6.43 1.59
C ASP A 247 11.90 -5.13 2.15
N LEU A 248 11.74 -4.11 1.29
CA LEU A 248 11.02 -2.89 1.63
C LEU A 248 9.57 -3.19 2.03
N PHE A 249 8.86 -3.99 1.24
CA PHE A 249 7.48 -4.38 1.51
C PHE A 249 7.37 -5.17 2.81
N LEU A 250 8.33 -6.05 3.07
CA LEU A 250 8.37 -6.82 4.31
C LEU A 250 8.69 -5.96 5.55
N ARG A 251 9.20 -4.74 5.38
CA ARG A 251 9.34 -3.83 6.52
C ARG A 251 8.04 -3.12 6.88
N PHE A 252 7.01 -3.21 6.05
CA PHE A 252 5.66 -2.83 6.39
C PHE A 252 4.87 -4.04 6.89
N ASN A 253 3.71 -3.78 7.48
CA ASN A 253 2.71 -4.81 7.79
C ASN A 253 1.96 -5.26 6.51
N LEU A 254 2.71 -5.63 5.48
CA LEU A 254 2.18 -6.21 4.25
C LEU A 254 2.23 -7.73 4.34
N VAL A 255 1.21 -8.37 3.77
CA VAL A 255 1.10 -9.83 3.66
C VAL A 255 0.69 -10.20 2.23
N ALA A 256 1.10 -11.37 1.76
CA ALA A 256 0.62 -11.89 0.50
C ALA A 256 -0.90 -12.13 0.56
N ALA A 257 -1.62 -11.70 -0.46
CA ALA A 257 -3.05 -11.91 -0.64
C ALA A 257 -3.37 -13.35 -1.06
N THR A 258 -2.82 -14.32 -0.33
CA THR A 258 -3.04 -15.76 -0.50
C THR A 258 -3.87 -16.27 0.67
N TYR A 259 -4.52 -17.44 0.49
CA TYR A 259 -5.22 -18.09 1.59
C TYR A 259 -4.29 -18.29 2.79
N LYS A 260 -3.06 -18.80 2.55
CA LYS A 260 -2.06 -19.06 3.60
C LYS A 260 -1.66 -17.81 4.36
N GLY A 261 -1.35 -16.72 3.66
CA GLY A 261 -0.91 -15.47 4.29
C GLY A 261 -2.01 -14.83 5.14
N ILE A 262 -3.23 -14.75 4.61
CA ILE A 262 -4.36 -14.16 5.33
C ILE A 262 -4.78 -15.09 6.48
N SER A 263 -4.88 -16.40 6.25
CA SER A 263 -5.26 -17.35 7.30
C SER A 263 -4.26 -17.39 8.45
N TYR A 264 -2.96 -17.30 8.15
CA TYR A 264 -1.91 -17.25 9.18
C TYR A 264 -2.17 -16.10 10.17
N LEU A 265 -2.39 -14.88 9.69
CA LEU A 265 -2.64 -13.72 10.54
C LEU A 265 -3.98 -13.78 11.29
N LEU A 266 -4.98 -14.43 10.71
CA LEU A 266 -6.30 -14.55 11.32
C LEU A 266 -6.40 -15.71 12.32
N ASP A 267 -5.41 -16.61 12.35
CA ASP A 267 -5.34 -17.75 13.26
C ASP A 267 -4.40 -17.47 14.43
N PRO A 268 -4.92 -17.23 15.65
CA PRO A 268 -4.10 -16.95 16.82
C PRO A 268 -3.12 -18.07 17.17
N GLU A 269 -3.46 -19.33 16.86
CA GLU A 269 -2.60 -20.48 17.15
C GLU A 269 -1.37 -20.52 16.23
N GLN A 270 -1.51 -20.03 14.99
CA GLN A 270 -0.41 -19.99 14.01
C GLN A 270 0.44 -18.73 14.14
N CYS A 271 -0.19 -17.56 14.25
CA CYS A 271 0.52 -16.27 14.34
C CYS A 271 1.01 -15.95 15.76
N GLY A 272 0.48 -16.64 16.78
CA GLY A 272 0.82 -16.40 18.19
C GLY A 272 0.30 -15.07 18.75
N ASN A 273 -0.58 -14.37 18.03
CA ASN A 273 -1.12 -13.07 18.40
C ASN A 273 -2.59 -12.93 17.97
N THR A 274 -3.34 -12.10 18.69
CA THR A 274 -4.69 -11.62 18.35
C THR A 274 -4.68 -10.12 18.07
N GLY A 275 -5.82 -9.55 17.70
CA GLY A 275 -5.91 -8.11 17.40
C GLY A 275 -5.39 -7.77 16.01
N ASN A 276 -5.30 -8.74 15.11
CA ASN A 276 -4.88 -8.50 13.73
C ASN A 276 -6.05 -7.93 12.93
N PHE A 277 -5.82 -6.80 12.26
CA PHE A 277 -6.78 -6.11 11.41
C PHE A 277 -6.33 -6.23 9.96
N VAL A 278 -6.78 -7.30 9.29
CA VAL A 278 -6.29 -7.73 7.99
C VAL A 278 -7.14 -7.14 6.88
N VAL A 279 -6.61 -6.13 6.22
CA VAL A 279 -7.24 -5.37 5.14
C VAL A 279 -7.00 -6.07 3.81
N VAL A 280 -8.09 -6.47 3.16
CA VAL A 280 -8.09 -7.05 1.82
C VAL A 280 -8.82 -6.09 0.90
N VAL A 281 -8.14 -5.62 -0.15
CA VAL A 281 -8.77 -4.84 -1.20
C VAL A 281 -9.63 -5.79 -2.05
N LEU A 282 -10.91 -5.88 -1.71
CA LEU A 282 -11.72 -7.06 -2.03
C LEU A 282 -12.00 -7.16 -3.53
N GLY A 283 -12.20 -6.05 -4.23
CA GLY A 283 -12.48 -6.06 -5.67
C GLY A 283 -11.26 -6.39 -6.54
N GLY A 284 -10.04 -6.21 -6.03
CA GLY A 284 -8.78 -6.60 -6.69
C GLY A 284 -8.59 -6.00 -8.10
N ALA A 285 -7.88 -6.75 -8.96
CA ALA A 285 -7.54 -6.31 -10.31
C ALA A 285 -8.74 -5.96 -11.22
N PRO A 286 -9.89 -6.66 -11.17
CA PRO A 286 -11.10 -6.24 -11.91
C PRO A 286 -11.64 -4.87 -11.49
N GLU A 287 -11.72 -4.62 -10.18
CA GLU A 287 -12.17 -3.32 -9.66
C GLU A 287 -11.20 -2.19 -10.02
N ALA A 288 -9.89 -2.48 -10.07
CA ALA A 288 -8.90 -1.52 -10.56
C ALA A 288 -9.14 -1.14 -12.03
N LEU A 289 -9.57 -2.06 -12.90
CA LEU A 289 -9.87 -1.76 -14.30
C LEU A 289 -11.16 -0.93 -14.48
N ASP A 290 -12.07 -0.98 -13.52
CA ASP A 290 -13.33 -0.22 -13.52
C ASP A 290 -13.25 1.10 -12.73
N SER A 291 -12.10 1.39 -12.14
CA SER A 291 -11.88 2.63 -11.39
C SER A 291 -11.99 3.87 -12.29
N ARG A 292 -13.08 4.63 -12.14
CA ARG A 292 -13.31 5.90 -12.84
C ARG A 292 -13.69 6.97 -11.82
N PRO A 293 -13.33 8.25 -12.05
CA PRO A 293 -13.78 9.32 -11.19
C PRO A 293 -15.32 9.32 -11.02
N GLY A 294 -15.78 9.49 -9.79
CA GLY A 294 -17.21 9.47 -9.42
C GLY A 294 -17.90 8.11 -9.50
N LYS A 295 -17.19 7.01 -9.83
CA LYS A 295 -17.79 5.67 -9.93
C LYS A 295 -17.16 4.69 -8.94
N TYR A 296 -18.02 4.02 -8.20
CA TYR A 296 -17.68 3.00 -7.22
C TYR A 296 -18.24 1.68 -7.71
N VAL A 297 -17.37 0.79 -8.17
CA VAL A 297 -17.77 -0.50 -8.75
C VAL A 297 -17.26 -1.62 -7.84
N PHE A 298 -18.09 -2.11 -6.93
CA PHE A 298 -17.69 -3.10 -5.93
C PHE A 298 -17.80 -4.51 -6.47
N HIS A 299 -16.64 -5.10 -6.80
CA HIS A 299 -16.52 -6.47 -7.30
C HIS A 299 -16.58 -7.49 -6.16
N THR A 300 -17.77 -8.01 -5.88
CA THR A 300 -18.02 -8.89 -4.71
C THR A 300 -18.61 -10.24 -5.08
N ASN A 301 -19.12 -10.42 -6.30
CA ASN A 301 -19.84 -11.64 -6.67
C ASN A 301 -18.97 -12.90 -6.62
N ARG A 302 -17.73 -12.81 -7.10
CA ARG A 302 -16.78 -13.94 -7.16
C ARG A 302 -15.91 -14.10 -5.92
N ARG A 303 -16.25 -13.45 -4.80
CA ARG A 303 -15.41 -13.37 -3.59
C ARG A 303 -15.84 -14.29 -2.45
N TYR A 304 -16.45 -15.44 -2.76
CA TYR A 304 -16.89 -16.44 -1.77
C TYR A 304 -15.81 -16.83 -0.75
N GLY A 305 -14.56 -17.00 -1.21
CA GLY A 305 -13.45 -17.40 -0.36
C GLY A 305 -13.14 -16.43 0.79
N PHE A 306 -13.41 -15.14 0.60
CA PHE A 306 -13.21 -14.11 1.63
C PHE A 306 -14.18 -14.31 2.81
N PHE A 307 -15.47 -14.48 2.51
CA PHE A 307 -16.50 -14.72 3.52
C PHE A 307 -16.34 -16.09 4.18
N LYS A 308 -16.00 -17.12 3.41
CA LYS A 308 -15.67 -18.45 3.95
C LYS A 308 -14.50 -18.36 4.93
N LEU A 309 -13.45 -17.60 4.61
CA LEU A 309 -12.26 -17.48 5.47
C LEU A 309 -12.58 -16.80 6.81
N ALA A 310 -13.45 -15.79 6.83
CA ALA A 310 -13.94 -15.19 8.08
C ALA A 310 -14.61 -16.25 8.98
N MET A 311 -15.46 -17.10 8.41
CA MET A 311 -16.12 -18.20 9.15
C MET A 311 -15.13 -19.25 9.63
N LEU A 312 -14.17 -19.67 8.80
CA LEU A 312 -13.17 -20.67 9.19
C LEU A 312 -12.30 -20.21 10.37
N THR A 313 -11.98 -18.91 10.40
CA THR A 313 -11.11 -18.32 11.43
C THR A 313 -11.88 -17.78 12.64
N GLY A 314 -13.18 -17.51 12.48
CA GLY A 314 -13.98 -16.80 13.48
C GLY A 314 -13.64 -15.30 13.58
N SER A 315 -13.07 -14.73 12.51
CA SER A 315 -12.69 -13.32 12.47
C SER A 315 -13.89 -12.46 12.11
N ASP A 316 -14.09 -11.36 12.82
CA ASP A 316 -15.20 -10.44 12.57
C ASP A 316 -14.97 -9.70 11.23
N LEU A 317 -16.02 -9.59 10.41
CA LEU A 317 -15.94 -8.93 9.11
C LEU A 317 -16.13 -7.43 9.25
N VAL A 318 -15.30 -6.62 8.60
CA VAL A 318 -15.39 -5.16 8.69
C VAL A 318 -15.57 -4.56 7.29
N PRO A 319 -16.70 -3.91 6.99
CA PRO A 319 -16.87 -3.16 5.74
C PRO A 319 -16.08 -1.84 5.82
N CYS A 320 -15.40 -1.48 4.73
CA CYS A 320 -14.59 -0.28 4.66
C CYS A 320 -14.73 0.37 3.28
N VAL A 321 -15.09 1.67 3.25
CA VAL A 321 -15.28 2.45 2.02
C VAL A 321 -14.30 3.61 1.99
N SER A 322 -13.49 3.71 0.93
CA SER A 322 -12.58 4.83 0.69
C SER A 322 -13.09 5.75 -0.40
N PHE A 323 -13.62 6.89 0.00
CA PHE A 323 -14.10 7.90 -0.93
C PHE A 323 -12.93 8.68 -1.54
N GLY A 324 -13.03 9.01 -2.84
CA GLY A 324 -12.03 9.80 -3.55
C GLY A 324 -10.87 9.02 -4.17
N GLU A 325 -10.66 7.74 -3.82
CA GLU A 325 -9.65 6.88 -4.46
C GLU A 325 -9.79 6.83 -6.01
N PRO A 326 -10.98 6.59 -6.58
CA PRO A 326 -11.16 6.56 -8.03
C PRO A 326 -10.87 7.90 -8.73
N ASN A 327 -10.86 9.02 -7.98
CA ASN A 327 -10.69 10.36 -8.53
C ASN A 327 -9.22 10.72 -8.76
N MET A 328 -8.27 9.90 -8.26
CA MET A 328 -6.82 10.14 -8.36
C MET A 328 -6.27 9.99 -9.77
N TYR A 329 -6.94 9.19 -10.61
CA TYR A 329 -6.50 8.89 -11.97
C TYR A 329 -7.69 8.81 -12.93
N LYS A 330 -7.44 9.09 -14.21
CA LYS A 330 -8.37 8.77 -15.28
C LYS A 330 -7.87 7.54 -16.02
N GLN A 331 -8.77 6.74 -16.56
CA GLN A 331 -8.42 5.60 -17.40
C GLN A 331 -8.78 5.85 -18.85
N VAL A 332 -7.97 5.30 -19.75
CA VAL A 332 -8.29 5.21 -21.18
C VAL A 332 -9.59 4.42 -21.32
N HIS A 333 -10.48 4.89 -22.19
CA HIS A 333 -11.79 4.27 -22.39
C HIS A 333 -11.65 2.82 -22.88
N ASN A 334 -12.19 1.88 -22.10
CA ASN A 334 -12.08 0.42 -22.29
C ASN A 334 -13.38 -0.28 -21.84
N PRO A 335 -14.53 -0.02 -22.48
CA PRO A 335 -15.81 -0.62 -22.09
C PRO A 335 -15.77 -2.15 -22.25
N GLU A 336 -16.69 -2.84 -21.55
CA GLU A 336 -16.85 -4.28 -21.70
C GLU A 336 -17.07 -4.67 -23.17
N GLY A 337 -16.38 -5.72 -23.60
CA GLY A 337 -16.35 -6.14 -25.00
C GLY A 337 -15.41 -5.35 -25.93
N SER A 338 -14.79 -4.25 -25.51
CA SER A 338 -13.75 -3.59 -26.33
C SER A 338 -12.51 -4.48 -26.50
N TRP A 339 -11.73 -4.26 -27.56
CA TRP A 339 -10.47 -5.01 -27.78
C TRP A 339 -9.50 -4.82 -26.60
N LEU A 340 -9.36 -3.59 -26.11
CA LEU A 340 -8.51 -3.26 -24.97
C LEU A 340 -8.96 -4.01 -23.70
N ARG A 341 -10.27 -4.02 -23.40
CA ARG A 341 -10.80 -4.75 -22.24
C ARG A 341 -10.62 -6.26 -22.39
N ARG A 342 -10.81 -6.82 -23.59
CA ARG A 342 -10.54 -8.25 -23.85
C ARG A 342 -9.08 -8.61 -23.59
N PHE A 343 -8.14 -7.79 -24.05
CA PHE A 343 -6.71 -7.95 -23.77
C PHE A 343 -6.42 -7.87 -22.27
N GLN A 344 -6.93 -6.83 -21.58
CA GLN A 344 -6.71 -6.66 -20.14
C GLN A 344 -7.30 -7.82 -19.33
N ASN A 345 -8.49 -8.30 -19.67
CA ASN A 345 -9.12 -9.45 -19.01
C ASN A 345 -8.28 -10.72 -19.23
N ARG A 346 -7.88 -11.00 -20.47
CA ARG A 346 -7.02 -12.14 -20.81
C ARG A 346 -5.69 -12.10 -20.05
N PHE A 347 -5.08 -10.92 -19.96
CA PHE A 347 -3.86 -10.71 -19.19
C PHE A 347 -4.10 -10.95 -17.69
N THR A 348 -5.20 -10.45 -17.13
CA THR A 348 -5.58 -10.61 -15.71
C THR A 348 -5.94 -12.06 -15.34
N GLU A 349 -6.35 -12.87 -16.32
CA GLU A 349 -6.54 -14.31 -16.13
C GLU A 349 -5.21 -15.06 -16.11
N MET A 350 -4.25 -14.64 -16.93
CA MET A 350 -2.91 -15.24 -17.01
C MET A 350 -1.98 -14.77 -15.90
N ALA A 351 -2.09 -13.51 -15.51
CA ALA A 351 -1.30 -12.84 -14.49
C ALA A 351 -2.23 -12.35 -13.38
N THR A 352 -1.82 -12.47 -12.12
CA THR A 352 -2.65 -12.04 -10.97
C THR A 352 -2.83 -10.53 -10.85
N PHE A 353 -2.37 -9.75 -11.83
CA PHE A 353 -2.50 -8.30 -11.88
C PHE A 353 -3.03 -7.85 -13.25
N SER A 354 -3.74 -6.72 -13.26
CA SER A 354 -4.17 -6.06 -14.49
C SER A 354 -3.34 -4.79 -14.72
N PRO A 355 -2.98 -4.45 -15.97
CA PRO A 355 -2.41 -3.15 -16.30
C PRO A 355 -3.53 -2.21 -16.73
N PRO A 356 -4.14 -1.43 -15.82
CA PRO A 356 -4.99 -0.33 -16.23
C PRO A 356 -4.15 0.65 -17.06
N LEU A 357 -4.67 1.08 -18.21
CA LEU A 357 -4.09 2.21 -18.94
C LEU A 357 -4.67 3.49 -18.35
N PHE A 358 -3.91 4.14 -17.49
CA PHE A 358 -4.33 5.34 -16.76
C PHE A 358 -3.43 6.53 -17.07
N TYR A 359 -3.95 7.72 -16.82
CA TYR A 359 -3.24 8.98 -16.96
C TYR A 359 -3.67 9.97 -15.88
N ALA A 360 -2.74 10.85 -15.52
CA ALA A 360 -2.94 11.99 -14.64
C ALA A 360 -2.07 13.16 -15.11
N ASN A 361 -1.49 13.94 -14.19
CA ASN A 361 -0.51 14.98 -14.53
C ASN A 361 0.87 14.32 -14.71
N CYS A 362 1.08 13.68 -15.86
CA CYS A 362 2.22 12.79 -16.10
C CYS A 362 2.25 11.64 -15.07
N LEU A 363 3.30 11.54 -14.25
CA LEU A 363 3.40 10.53 -13.18
C LEU A 363 2.70 10.95 -11.88
N ILE A 364 2.21 12.19 -11.77
CA ILE A 364 1.63 12.71 -10.53
C ILE A 364 0.10 12.58 -10.55
N PRO A 365 -0.52 11.93 -9.56
CA PRO A 365 -1.95 11.72 -9.52
C PRO A 365 -2.70 13.02 -9.24
N TYR A 366 -3.96 13.08 -9.66
CA TYR A 366 -4.82 14.23 -9.38
C TYR A 366 -5.01 14.38 -7.89
N ARG A 367 -4.89 15.62 -7.42
CA ARG A 367 -5.09 15.96 -6.02
C ARG A 367 -6.57 15.86 -5.69
N THR A 368 -6.93 14.84 -4.92
CA THR A 368 -8.29 14.58 -4.43
C THR A 368 -8.23 14.26 -2.94
N SER A 369 -9.27 14.61 -2.18
CA SER A 369 -9.42 14.16 -0.80
C SER A 369 -9.70 12.67 -0.79
N VAL A 370 -9.07 11.93 0.11
CA VAL A 370 -9.34 10.49 0.30
C VAL A 370 -9.84 10.24 1.71
N ASN A 371 -11.10 9.81 1.86
CA ASN A 371 -11.71 9.59 3.17
C ASN A 371 -12.09 8.12 3.30
N THR A 372 -11.31 7.38 4.08
CA THR A 372 -11.56 5.96 4.35
C THR A 372 -12.40 5.81 5.61
N VAL A 373 -13.63 5.35 5.43
CA VAL A 373 -14.60 5.10 6.49
C VAL A 373 -14.61 3.62 6.85
N ILE A 374 -14.33 3.32 8.12
CA ILE A 374 -14.42 1.99 8.70
C ILE A 374 -15.82 1.83 9.30
N GLY A 375 -16.52 0.77 8.87
CA GLY A 375 -17.81 0.39 9.43
C GLY A 375 -17.70 -0.47 10.69
N ARG A 376 -18.86 -0.83 11.25
CA ARG A 376 -18.94 -1.69 12.43
C ARG A 376 -18.51 -3.13 12.10
N PRO A 377 -17.79 -3.81 13.01
CA PRO A 377 -17.49 -5.23 12.84
C PRO A 377 -18.78 -6.06 12.88
N ILE A 378 -18.91 -6.98 11.95
CA ILE A 378 -19.97 -7.96 11.82
C ILE A 378 -19.46 -9.25 12.49
N PRO A 379 -20.04 -9.67 13.63
CA PRO A 379 -19.56 -10.82 14.37
C PRO A 379 -19.64 -12.09 13.54
N CYS A 380 -18.55 -12.86 13.51
CA CYS A 380 -18.50 -14.13 12.79
C CYS A 380 -18.26 -15.30 13.75
N LYS A 381 -19.17 -16.28 13.76
CA LYS A 381 -18.97 -17.51 14.53
C LYS A 381 -18.02 -18.43 13.79
N LYS A 382 -17.01 -18.96 14.49
CA LYS A 382 -16.07 -19.95 13.93
C LYS A 382 -16.84 -21.22 13.52
N ASN A 383 -16.75 -21.60 12.25
CA ASN A 383 -17.27 -22.85 11.71
C ASN A 383 -16.22 -23.43 10.74
N LEU A 384 -15.71 -24.62 11.03
CA LEU A 384 -14.69 -25.30 10.21
C LEU A 384 -15.25 -25.90 8.92
N ASN A 385 -16.56 -26.16 8.88
CA ASN A 385 -17.25 -26.74 7.73
C ASN A 385 -18.49 -25.91 7.39
N PRO A 386 -18.33 -24.63 6.99
CA PRO A 386 -19.46 -23.76 6.72
C PRO A 386 -20.20 -24.22 5.46
N THR A 387 -21.53 -24.24 5.51
CA THR A 387 -22.35 -24.51 4.32
C THR A 387 -22.32 -23.33 3.36
N ARG A 388 -22.70 -23.55 2.10
CA ARG A 388 -22.74 -22.45 1.11
C ARG A 388 -23.77 -21.40 1.50
N GLU A 389 -24.88 -21.85 2.10
CA GLU A 389 -25.99 -21.03 2.54
C GLU A 389 -25.57 -20.12 3.69
N GLU A 390 -24.83 -20.63 4.69
CA GLU A 390 -24.28 -19.83 5.78
C GLU A 390 -23.34 -18.73 5.27
N VAL A 391 -22.46 -19.08 4.34
CA VAL A 391 -21.53 -18.11 3.73
C VAL A 391 -22.29 -17.07 2.90
N SER A 392 -23.37 -17.47 2.20
CA SER A 392 -24.22 -16.54 1.45
C SER A 392 -24.93 -15.55 2.36
N MET A 393 -25.52 -16.02 3.46
CA MET A 393 -26.18 -15.15 4.44
C MET A 393 -25.20 -14.14 5.05
N LEU A 394 -23.98 -14.58 5.38
CA LEU A 394 -22.94 -13.68 5.89
C LEU A 394 -22.52 -12.65 4.83
N LYS A 395 -22.37 -13.08 3.58
CA LYS A 395 -22.08 -12.18 2.45
C LYS A 395 -23.19 -11.14 2.26
N GLU A 396 -24.45 -11.55 2.28
CA GLU A 396 -25.60 -10.65 2.13
C GLU A 396 -25.65 -9.60 3.25
N LEU A 397 -25.43 -10.03 4.50
CA LEU A 397 -25.33 -9.11 5.64
C LEU A 397 -24.18 -8.11 5.45
N TYR A 398 -23.00 -8.58 5.05
CA TYR A 398 -21.86 -7.72 4.78
C TYR A 398 -22.15 -6.69 3.67
N LEU A 399 -22.77 -7.12 2.56
CA LEU A 399 -23.11 -6.23 1.46
C LEU A 399 -24.15 -5.19 1.85
N LYS A 400 -25.13 -5.58 2.68
CA LYS A 400 -26.11 -4.65 3.25
C LYS A 400 -25.44 -3.58 4.11
N GLU A 401 -24.54 -3.97 5.02
CA GLU A 401 -23.81 -3.02 5.87
C GLU A 401 -22.85 -2.13 5.05
N LEU A 402 -22.21 -2.68 4.02
CA LEU A 402 -21.37 -1.91 3.09
C LEU A 402 -22.18 -0.87 2.31
N GLN A 403 -23.38 -1.24 1.83
CA GLN A 403 -24.30 -0.34 1.14
C GLN A 403 -24.79 0.77 2.07
N ASN A 404 -25.15 0.44 3.31
CA ASN A 404 -25.55 1.40 4.33
C ASN A 404 -24.42 2.39 4.64
N LEU A 405 -23.19 1.88 4.79
CA LEU A 405 -22.00 2.69 5.02
C LEU A 405 -21.75 3.66 3.86
N TYR A 406 -21.82 3.17 2.61
CA TYR A 406 -21.68 4.02 1.44
C TYR A 406 -22.77 5.11 1.40
N ASN A 407 -24.04 4.75 1.55
CA ASN A 407 -25.17 5.69 1.49
C ASN A 407 -25.09 6.77 2.58
N LYS A 408 -24.63 6.41 3.78
CA LYS A 408 -24.47 7.35 4.89
C LYS A 408 -23.42 8.43 4.59
N TYR A 409 -22.30 8.05 3.97
CA TYR A 409 -21.14 8.94 3.80
C TYR A 409 -20.99 9.53 2.39
N LYS A 410 -21.70 8.97 1.39
CA LYS A 410 -21.76 9.52 0.03
C LYS A 410 -22.09 11.02 0.02
N PRO A 411 -23.14 11.52 0.70
CA PRO A 411 -23.49 12.94 0.68
C PRO A 411 -22.43 13.87 1.28
N ILE A 412 -21.50 13.32 2.08
CA ILE A 412 -20.44 14.08 2.77
C ILE A 412 -19.18 14.13 1.91
N TYR A 413 -18.80 13.01 1.31
CA TYR A 413 -17.47 12.88 0.68
C TYR A 413 -17.50 12.82 -0.85
N ASP A 414 -18.58 12.35 -1.47
CA ASP A 414 -18.71 12.29 -2.93
C ASP A 414 -20.19 12.26 -3.37
N PRO A 415 -20.93 13.39 -3.29
CA PRO A 415 -22.39 13.44 -3.45
C PRO A 415 -22.88 12.97 -4.83
N ASP A 416 -22.09 13.23 -5.87
CA ASP A 416 -22.43 12.93 -7.26
C ASP A 416 -22.03 11.50 -7.66
N SER A 417 -21.43 10.75 -6.75
CA SER A 417 -20.92 9.42 -7.08
C SER A 417 -22.00 8.36 -7.27
N GLU A 418 -21.72 7.36 -8.09
CA GLU A 418 -22.60 6.23 -8.33
C GLU A 418 -21.95 4.93 -7.83
N LEU A 419 -22.74 4.12 -7.13
CA LEU A 419 -22.34 2.79 -6.69
C LEU A 419 -22.98 1.71 -7.57
N THR A 420 -22.19 0.73 -7.97
CA THR A 420 -22.63 -0.47 -8.69
C THR A 420 -21.95 -1.70 -8.09
N TYR A 421 -22.68 -2.79 -7.92
CA TYR A 421 -22.13 -4.08 -7.49
C TYR A 421 -21.95 -5.00 -8.70
N VAL A 422 -20.79 -5.68 -8.78
CA VAL A 422 -20.43 -6.59 -9.87
C VAL A 422 -19.92 -7.95 -9.37
#